data_AF-A0A5Y5BXG9-F1
#
_entry.id   AF-A0A5Y5BXG9-F1
#
_cell.length_a   1.000
_cell.length_b   1.000
_cell.length_c   1.000
_cell.angle_alpha   90.00
_cell.angle_beta   90.00
_cell.angle_gamma   90.00
#
_symmetry.space_group_name_H-M   'P 1'
#
loop_
_entity.id
_entity.type
_entity.pdbx_description
1 polymer ?
#
loop_
_entity_poly.entity_id
_entity_poly.type
_entity_poly.pdbx_seq_one_letter_code
_entity_poly.pdbx_strand_id
1 'polypeptide(L)'
;EKLIFKISTPMVLVKLGIVLLIGIAMIPHWNFSNISALPNMGSFIRDLFLTMPFTLFSILFMQILSPVNIAYRKIESNRRIATYRAIRVNRIAYAILAISILFFAFSFTFTLNHEQAMLAYKQNITALALAAKVLPGSLIKIMTVLLNIFAILTAFLGIYLGFQDALKGIVRNIVSRFIPVEKINERFLSVFVCAFSVISLWCLVMTRMSIILLNQLSAPLYGIVGCLIPGYLIYKVSLLHDLKGMAVYYIIGIGLMLCFSPLFILFD
;
A
#
# COMPACT_ATOMS: atom_id res chain seq x y z
N GLU A 1 17.74 11.52 -6.81
CA GLU A 1 17.55 10.49 -5.76
C GLU A 1 17.89 10.95 -4.34
N LYS A 2 19.14 11.33 -4.01
CA LYS A 2 19.52 11.73 -2.63
C LYS A 2 18.66 12.85 -2.03
N LEU A 3 18.29 13.85 -2.83
CA LEU A 3 17.39 14.95 -2.41
C LEU A 3 15.98 14.44 -2.07
N ILE A 4 15.45 13.51 -2.88
CA ILE A 4 14.12 12.92 -2.71
C ILE A 4 14.07 12.13 -1.40
N PHE A 5 15.09 11.31 -1.10
CA PHE A 5 15.16 10.60 0.18
C PHE A 5 15.28 11.55 1.37
N LYS A 6 16.06 12.63 1.24
CA LYS A 6 16.22 13.64 2.31
C LYS A 6 14.92 14.39 2.61
N ILE A 7 14.10 14.64 1.60
CA ILE A 7 12.79 15.32 1.74
C ILE A 7 11.70 14.34 2.19
N SER A 8 11.69 13.10 1.66
CA SER A 8 10.64 12.11 1.96
C SER A 8 10.74 11.54 3.37
N THR A 9 11.95 11.43 3.94
CA THR A 9 12.15 10.86 5.28
C THR A 9 11.40 11.63 6.38
N PRO A 10 11.56 12.95 6.55
CA PRO A 10 10.83 13.69 7.57
C PRO A 10 9.31 13.64 7.33
N MET A 11 8.85 13.67 6.08
CA MET A 11 7.41 13.57 5.76
C MET A 11 6.80 12.24 6.22
N VAL A 12 7.52 11.12 6.03
CA VAL A 12 7.05 9.80 6.49
C VAL A 12 7.02 9.72 8.01
N LEU A 13 8.03 10.26 8.69
CA LEU A 13 8.07 10.32 10.16
C LEU A 13 6.91 11.16 10.72
N VAL A 14 6.64 12.32 10.12
CA VAL A 14 5.51 13.17 10.52
C VAL A 14 4.18 12.45 10.28
N LYS A 15 4.01 11.78 9.12
CA LYS A 15 2.81 10.98 8.85
C LYS A 15 2.59 9.92 9.93
N LEU A 16 3.62 9.13 10.25
CA LEU A 16 3.53 8.08 11.27
C LEU A 16 3.25 8.68 12.66
N GLY A 17 3.91 9.78 13.02
CA GLY A 17 3.66 10.52 14.25
C GLY A 17 2.22 11.03 14.36
N ILE A 18 1.67 11.60 13.29
CA ILE A 18 0.27 12.06 13.27
C ILE A 18 -0.70 10.90 13.48
N VAL A 19 -0.49 9.77 12.78
CA VAL A 19 -1.36 8.58 12.95
C VAL A 19 -1.36 8.10 14.40
N LEU A 20 -0.19 8.02 15.04
CA LEU A 20 -0.06 7.62 16.44
C LEU A 20 -0.72 8.62 17.38
N LEU A 21 -0.48 9.92 17.18
CA LEU A 21 -1.05 10.98 18.01
C LEU A 21 -2.58 11.03 17.91
N ILE A 22 -3.15 10.86 16.71
CA ILE A 22 -4.60 10.75 16.55
C ILE A 22 -5.11 9.49 17.24
N GLY A 23 -4.45 8.34 17.10
CA GLY A 23 -4.81 7.13 17.84
C GLY A 23 -4.83 7.33 19.36
N ILE A 24 -3.82 8.02 19.90
CA ILE A 24 -3.75 8.38 21.33
C ILE A 24 -4.87 9.34 21.72
N ALA A 25 -5.15 10.37 20.91
CA ALA A 25 -6.22 11.33 21.15
C ALA A 25 -7.62 10.68 21.14
N MET A 26 -7.77 9.52 20.51
CA MET A 26 -9.01 8.75 20.49
C MET A 26 -9.22 7.91 21.77
N ILE A 27 -8.18 7.62 22.56
CA ILE A 27 -8.26 6.81 23.80
C ILE A 27 -9.36 7.30 24.76
N PRO A 28 -9.49 8.60 25.07
CA PRO A 28 -10.54 9.08 25.98
C PRO A 28 -11.97 8.84 25.46
N HIS A 29 -12.12 8.58 24.17
CA HIS A 29 -13.40 8.39 23.49
C HIS A 29 -13.65 6.91 23.19
N TRP A 30 -12.86 5.99 23.75
CA TRP A 30 -13.09 4.56 23.57
C TRP A 30 -14.35 4.11 24.29
N ASN A 31 -15.22 3.46 23.54
CA ASN A 31 -16.43 2.86 24.04
C ASN A 31 -16.53 1.41 23.52
N PHE A 32 -16.33 0.45 24.42
CA PHE A 32 -16.40 -0.97 24.09
C PHE A 32 -17.79 -1.45 23.66
N SER A 33 -18.85 -0.69 23.95
CA SER A 33 -20.20 -0.99 23.44
C SER A 33 -20.34 -0.80 21.92
N ASN A 34 -19.37 -0.14 21.26
CA ASN A 34 -19.33 -0.05 19.80
C ASN A 34 -19.02 -1.40 19.13
N ILE A 35 -18.53 -2.39 19.88
CA ILE A 35 -18.34 -3.76 19.38
C ILE A 35 -19.69 -4.47 19.43
N SER A 36 -20.40 -4.50 18.30
CA SER A 36 -21.67 -5.22 18.17
C SER A 36 -21.48 -6.74 18.24
N ALA A 37 -22.59 -7.46 18.46
CA ALA A 37 -22.62 -8.92 18.37
C ALA A 37 -22.08 -9.41 17.01
N LEU A 38 -21.42 -10.58 17.02
CA LEU A 38 -20.91 -11.20 15.81
C LEU A 38 -22.05 -11.40 14.80
N PRO A 39 -21.89 -10.93 13.54
CA PRO A 39 -22.88 -11.14 12.50
C PRO A 39 -22.97 -12.64 12.14
N ASN A 40 -23.94 -13.00 11.31
CA ASN A 40 -24.08 -14.37 10.80
C ASN A 40 -22.74 -14.86 10.22
N MET A 41 -22.35 -16.09 10.54
CA MET A 41 -21.05 -16.66 10.17
C MET A 41 -20.78 -16.59 8.65
N GLY A 42 -21.83 -16.77 7.84
CA GLY A 42 -21.72 -16.66 6.37
C GLY A 42 -21.32 -15.25 5.91
N SER A 43 -22.03 -14.22 6.36
CA SER A 43 -21.69 -12.82 6.06
C SER A 43 -20.35 -12.41 6.65
N PHE A 44 -20.02 -12.91 7.85
CA PHE A 44 -18.74 -12.63 8.49
C PHE A 44 -17.56 -13.14 7.65
N ILE A 45 -17.63 -14.39 7.18
CA ILE A 45 -16.58 -14.97 6.33
C ILE A 45 -16.47 -14.19 5.02
N ARG A 46 -17.59 -13.89 4.36
CA ARG A 46 -17.59 -13.09 3.12
C ARG A 46 -16.88 -11.74 3.34
N ASP A 47 -17.30 -11.00 4.35
CA ASP A 47 -16.78 -9.65 4.61
C ASP A 47 -15.30 -9.70 5.04
N LEU A 48 -14.88 -10.75 5.76
CA LEU A 48 -13.47 -11.00 6.07
C LEU A 48 -12.63 -11.18 4.80
N PHE A 49 -13.08 -12.02 3.85
CA PHE A 49 -12.35 -12.23 2.60
C PHE A 49 -12.33 -10.99 1.69
N LEU A 50 -13.38 -10.16 1.73
CA LEU A 50 -13.45 -8.89 1.01
C LEU A 50 -12.54 -7.81 1.61
N THR A 51 -12.33 -7.82 2.93
CA THR A 51 -11.50 -6.83 3.63
C THR A 51 -10.03 -7.22 3.72
N MET A 52 -9.71 -8.52 3.61
CA MET A 52 -8.35 -9.04 3.63
C MET A 52 -7.34 -8.32 2.70
N PRO A 53 -7.64 -8.03 1.42
CA PRO A 53 -6.71 -7.28 0.57
C PRO A 53 -6.36 -5.90 1.14
N PHE A 54 -7.34 -5.21 1.72
CA PHE A 54 -7.12 -3.91 2.35
C PHE A 54 -6.18 -4.02 3.54
N THR A 55 -6.41 -5.01 4.41
CA THR A 55 -5.57 -5.24 5.58
C THR A 55 -4.15 -5.61 5.18
N LEU A 56 -4.00 -6.51 4.20
CA LEU A 56 -2.68 -6.90 3.69
C LEU A 56 -1.95 -5.72 3.06
N PHE A 57 -2.57 -4.99 2.14
CA PHE A 57 -1.90 -3.86 1.47
C PHE A 57 -1.62 -2.67 2.40
N SER A 58 -2.34 -2.55 3.53
CA SER A 58 -2.10 -1.48 4.50
C SER A 58 -0.72 -1.56 5.16
N ILE A 59 -0.16 -2.75 5.31
CA ILE A 59 1.12 -3.00 6.01
C ILE A 59 2.25 -3.47 5.08
N LEU A 60 1.96 -3.66 3.79
CA LEU A 60 2.85 -4.34 2.85
C LEU A 60 3.59 -3.34 1.95
N PHE A 61 4.92 -3.40 1.93
CA PHE A 61 5.79 -2.47 1.19
C PHE A 61 6.76 -3.15 0.22
N MET A 62 6.28 -4.07 -0.63
CA MET A 62 7.13 -4.84 -1.56
C MET A 62 8.02 -3.98 -2.47
N GLN A 63 7.50 -2.86 -3.00
CA GLN A 63 8.24 -2.01 -3.93
C GLN A 63 9.58 -1.46 -3.40
N ILE A 64 9.75 -1.33 -2.08
CA ILE A 64 10.99 -0.77 -1.51
C ILE A 64 12.04 -1.84 -1.16
N LEU A 65 11.68 -3.14 -1.19
CA LEU A 65 12.59 -4.23 -0.81
C LEU A 65 13.83 -4.30 -1.69
N SER A 66 13.67 -4.17 -3.01
CA SER A 66 14.78 -4.23 -3.97
C SER A 66 15.72 -3.02 -3.85
N PRO A 67 15.22 -1.76 -3.88
CA PRO A 67 16.07 -0.59 -3.65
C PRO A 67 16.85 -0.61 -2.33
N VAL A 68 16.23 -1.05 -1.23
CA VAL A 68 16.89 -1.16 0.08
C VAL A 68 18.03 -2.16 0.04
N ASN A 69 17.82 -3.34 -0.57
CA ASN A 69 18.87 -4.34 -0.70
C ASN A 69 20.04 -3.83 -1.57
N ILE A 70 19.74 -3.11 -2.65
CA ILE A 70 20.77 -2.47 -3.50
C ILE A 70 21.54 -1.41 -2.71
N ALA A 71 20.86 -0.58 -1.92
CA ALA A 71 21.49 0.45 -1.11
C ALA A 71 22.48 -0.15 -0.09
N TYR A 72 22.07 -1.20 0.66
CA TYR A 72 22.97 -1.87 1.59
C TYR A 72 24.14 -2.58 0.91
N ARG A 73 23.94 -3.14 -0.30
CA ARG A 73 25.03 -3.74 -1.09
C ARG A 73 26.04 -2.74 -1.61
N LYS A 74 25.67 -1.46 -1.76
CA LYS A 74 26.61 -0.39 -2.14
C LYS A 74 27.46 0.09 -0.96
N ILE A 75 26.95 -0.04 0.26
CA ILE A 75 27.62 0.42 1.48
C ILE A 75 28.53 -0.68 2.05
N GLU A 76 28.07 -1.93 2.03
CA GLU A 76 28.78 -3.07 2.62
C GLU A 76 29.59 -3.83 1.58
N SER A 77 30.86 -4.11 1.90
CA SER A 77 31.74 -4.93 1.07
C SER A 77 31.31 -6.40 1.03
N ASN A 78 30.75 -6.93 2.13
CA ASN A 78 30.31 -8.33 2.22
C ASN A 78 28.81 -8.48 1.91
N ARG A 79 28.50 -9.22 0.85
CA ARG A 79 27.12 -9.48 0.38
C ARG A 79 26.22 -10.17 1.43
N ARG A 80 26.76 -11.04 2.28
CA ARG A 80 25.98 -11.71 3.34
C ARG A 80 25.58 -10.71 4.43
N ILE A 81 26.51 -9.83 4.83
CA ILE A 81 26.26 -8.79 5.84
C ILE A 81 25.25 -7.77 5.30
N ALA A 82 25.39 -7.35 4.04
CA ALA A 82 24.44 -6.46 3.38
C ALA A 82 23.00 -7.01 3.42
N THR A 83 22.84 -8.29 3.08
CA THR A 83 21.54 -8.97 3.07
C THR A 83 20.95 -9.08 4.47
N TYR A 84 21.76 -9.47 5.46
CA TYR A 84 21.32 -9.56 6.86
C TYR A 84 20.87 -8.21 7.41
N ARG A 85 21.64 -7.14 7.18
CA ARG A 85 21.28 -5.78 7.61
C ARG A 85 19.98 -5.30 6.95
N ALA A 86 19.82 -5.52 5.64
CA ALA A 86 18.60 -5.18 4.93
C ALA A 86 17.37 -5.92 5.49
N ILE A 87 17.47 -7.22 5.76
CA ILE A 87 16.39 -8.01 6.37
C ILE A 87 16.05 -7.49 7.77
N ARG A 88 17.07 -7.19 8.59
CA ARG A 88 16.87 -6.68 9.95
C ARG A 88 16.12 -5.34 9.94
N VAL A 89 16.53 -4.41 9.09
CA VAL A 89 15.88 -3.09 8.97
C VAL A 89 14.44 -3.24 8.49
N ASN A 90 14.19 -4.07 7.48
CA ASN A 90 12.83 -4.33 7.00
C ASN A 90 11.93 -4.94 8.09
N ARG A 91 12.47 -5.86 8.90
CA ARG A 91 11.72 -6.47 10.01
C ARG A 91 11.32 -5.46 11.08
N ILE A 92 12.25 -4.57 11.46
CA ILE A 92 11.98 -3.50 12.44
C ILE A 92 10.96 -2.51 11.86
N ALA A 93 11.14 -2.08 10.62
CA ALA A 93 10.22 -1.18 9.95
C ALA A 93 8.81 -1.77 9.86
N TYR A 94 8.69 -3.06 9.51
CA TYR A 94 7.42 -3.78 9.49
C TYR A 94 6.77 -3.84 10.88
N ALA A 95 7.54 -4.15 11.93
CA ALA A 95 7.01 -4.19 13.30
C ALA A 95 6.46 -2.82 13.76
N ILE A 96 7.22 -1.74 13.52
CA ILE A 96 6.78 -0.37 13.85
C ILE A 96 5.50 -0.03 13.09
N LEU A 97 5.45 -0.34 11.79
CA LEU A 97 4.29 -0.06 10.94
C LEU A 97 3.06 -0.86 11.40
N ALA A 98 3.21 -2.16 11.64
CA ALA A 98 2.13 -3.04 12.06
C ALA A 98 1.56 -2.61 13.42
N ILE A 99 2.42 -2.35 14.42
CA ILE A 99 1.98 -1.89 15.73
C ILE A 99 1.23 -0.55 15.62
N SER A 100 1.77 0.40 14.84
CA SER A 100 1.17 1.74 14.69
C SER A 100 -0.19 1.68 14.00
N ILE A 101 -0.30 0.90 12.92
CA ILE A 101 -1.55 0.77 12.16
C ILE A 101 -2.60 0.00 12.94
N LEU A 102 -2.22 -1.10 13.62
CA LEU A 102 -3.16 -1.86 14.45
C LEU A 102 -3.65 -1.02 15.62
N PHE A 103 -2.76 -0.31 16.31
CA PHE A 103 -3.14 0.61 17.38
C PHE A 103 -4.14 1.67 16.89
N PHE A 104 -3.88 2.28 15.73
CA PHE A 104 -4.81 3.24 15.12
C PHE A 104 -6.14 2.59 14.75
N ALA A 105 -6.14 1.40 14.16
CA ALA A 105 -7.34 0.67 13.77
C ALA A 105 -8.22 0.28 14.98
N PHE A 106 -7.62 -0.21 16.06
CA PHE A 106 -8.34 -0.49 17.31
C PHE A 106 -8.91 0.79 17.92
N SER A 107 -8.10 1.86 17.97
CA SER A 107 -8.57 3.16 18.49
C SER A 107 -9.78 3.67 17.70
N PHE A 108 -9.74 3.53 16.38
CA PHE A 108 -10.83 3.89 15.49
C PHE A 108 -12.10 3.05 15.73
N THR A 109 -11.92 1.73 15.87
CA THR A 109 -13.00 0.78 16.13
C THR A 109 -13.70 1.05 17.47
N PHE A 110 -12.95 1.40 18.50
CA PHE A 110 -13.53 1.67 19.82
C PHE A 110 -14.20 3.04 19.92
N THR A 111 -13.81 4.02 19.11
CA THR A 111 -14.41 5.36 19.17
C THR A 111 -15.65 5.51 18.31
N LEU A 112 -15.70 4.89 17.13
CA LEU A 112 -16.77 5.13 16.16
C LEU A 112 -17.91 4.13 16.27
N ASN A 113 -19.13 4.65 16.16
CA ASN A 113 -20.32 3.83 16.11
C ASN A 113 -20.56 3.30 14.68
N HIS A 114 -21.30 2.19 14.56
CA HIS A 114 -21.59 1.49 13.31
C HIS A 114 -22.21 2.41 12.24
N GLU A 115 -23.17 3.27 12.62
CA GLU A 115 -23.81 4.19 11.67
C GLU A 115 -22.82 5.16 11.04
N GLN A 116 -21.89 5.71 11.83
CA GLN A 116 -20.86 6.62 11.35
C GLN A 116 -19.89 5.91 10.40
N ALA A 117 -19.52 4.66 10.71
CA ALA A 117 -18.69 3.84 9.86
C ALA A 117 -19.39 3.51 8.52
N MET A 118 -20.69 3.18 8.55
CA MET A 118 -21.48 2.90 7.35
C MET A 118 -21.69 4.13 6.47
N LEU A 119 -21.95 5.30 7.07
CA LEU A 119 -22.00 6.56 6.34
C LEU A 119 -20.66 6.86 5.68
N ALA A 120 -19.56 6.63 6.38
CA ALA A 120 -18.23 6.86 5.86
C ALA A 120 -17.88 5.93 4.69
N TYR A 121 -18.24 4.65 4.81
CA TYR A 121 -18.11 3.66 3.75
C TYR A 121 -18.89 4.07 2.50
N LYS A 122 -20.18 4.42 2.65
CA LYS A 122 -21.04 4.87 1.53
C LYS A 122 -20.52 6.14 0.87
N GLN A 123 -20.01 7.09 1.66
CA GLN A 123 -19.48 8.36 1.17
C GLN A 123 -18.02 8.29 0.68
N ASN A 124 -17.37 7.12 0.76
CA ASN A 124 -15.96 6.95 0.40
C ASN A 124 -15.02 7.96 1.07
N ILE A 125 -15.29 8.30 2.33
CA ILE A 125 -14.45 9.21 3.11
C ILE A 125 -13.43 8.42 3.93
N THR A 126 -12.24 9.00 4.09
CA THR A 126 -11.16 8.35 4.84
C THR A 126 -11.45 8.34 6.35
N ALA A 127 -10.91 7.34 7.04
CA ALA A 127 -10.99 7.24 8.50
C ALA A 127 -10.54 8.53 9.20
N LEU A 128 -9.45 9.13 8.75
CA LEU A 128 -8.92 10.38 9.30
C LEU A 128 -9.86 11.58 9.06
N ALA A 129 -10.48 11.67 7.89
CA ALA A 129 -11.47 12.72 7.61
C ALA A 129 -12.71 12.57 8.51
N LEU A 130 -13.11 11.34 8.83
CA LEU A 130 -14.18 11.07 9.78
C LEU A 130 -13.77 11.43 11.21
N ALA A 131 -12.55 11.06 11.64
CA ALA A 131 -12.02 11.42 12.96
C ALA A 131 -11.99 12.94 13.18
N ALA A 132 -11.60 13.71 12.15
CA ALA A 132 -11.61 15.18 12.20
C ALA A 132 -13.01 15.81 12.25
N LYS A 133 -14.06 15.07 11.86
CA LYS A 133 -15.46 15.50 11.98
C LYS A 133 -16.06 15.16 13.34
N VAL A 134 -15.74 13.98 13.86
CA VAL A 134 -16.35 13.42 15.08
C VAL A 134 -15.65 13.91 16.35
N LEU A 135 -14.32 14.08 16.33
CA LEU A 135 -13.57 14.49 17.51
C LEU A 135 -13.53 16.02 17.64
N PRO A 136 -13.79 16.58 18.83
CA PRO A 136 -13.65 18.01 19.07
C PRO A 136 -12.16 18.42 19.08
N GLY A 137 -11.87 19.62 18.54
CA GLY A 137 -10.54 20.22 18.57
C GLY A 137 -9.98 20.61 17.19
N SER A 138 -9.51 21.86 17.08
CA SER A 138 -8.86 22.38 15.87
C SER A 138 -7.57 21.63 15.52
N LEU A 139 -6.85 21.13 16.54
CA LEU A 139 -5.60 20.39 16.38
C LEU A 139 -5.78 19.13 15.51
N ILE A 140 -6.83 18.33 15.75
CA ILE A 140 -7.09 17.10 15.00
C ILE A 140 -7.38 17.40 13.52
N LYS A 141 -8.09 18.50 13.25
CA LYS A 141 -8.34 18.97 11.88
C LYS A 141 -7.05 19.37 11.18
N ILE A 142 -6.19 20.15 11.84
CA ILE A 142 -4.88 20.56 11.31
C ILE A 142 -4.01 19.33 11.03
N MET A 143 -3.92 18.41 11.97
CA MET A 143 -3.14 17.17 11.82
C MET A 143 -3.65 16.31 10.65
N THR A 144 -4.96 16.20 10.48
CA THR A 144 -5.57 15.47 9.36
C THR A 144 -5.24 16.11 8.01
N VAL A 145 -5.33 17.44 7.90
CA VAL A 145 -4.98 18.17 6.67
C VAL A 145 -3.48 18.00 6.35
N LEU A 146 -2.60 18.19 7.34
CA LEU A 146 -1.16 17.99 7.17
C LEU A 146 -0.83 16.55 6.74
N LEU A 147 -1.47 15.57 7.37
CA LEU A 147 -1.30 14.16 7.00
C LEU A 147 -1.72 13.93 5.55
N ASN A 148 -2.88 14.44 5.13
CA ASN A 148 -3.35 14.27 3.76
C ASN A 148 -2.36 14.88 2.74
N ILE A 149 -1.87 16.09 3.01
CA ILE A 149 -0.87 16.75 2.14
C ILE A 149 0.42 15.93 2.06
N PHE A 150 0.98 15.53 3.21
CA PHE A 150 2.20 14.74 3.23
C PHE A 150 2.00 13.34 2.65
N ALA A 151 0.85 12.71 2.83
CA ALA A 151 0.52 11.43 2.23
C ALA A 151 0.51 11.53 0.70
N ILE A 152 -0.11 12.57 0.13
CA ILE A 152 -0.14 12.79 -1.32
C ILE A 152 1.28 13.06 -1.85
N LEU A 153 2.04 13.95 -1.20
CA LEU A 153 3.39 14.29 -1.63
C LEU A 153 4.34 13.09 -1.55
N THR A 154 4.30 12.32 -0.46
CA THR A 154 5.14 11.12 -0.30
C THR A 154 4.75 10.01 -1.26
N ALA A 155 3.45 9.81 -1.51
CA ALA A 155 2.98 8.87 -2.53
C ALA A 155 3.44 9.30 -3.94
N PHE A 156 3.39 10.59 -4.25
CA PHE A 156 3.90 11.12 -5.51
C PHE A 156 5.41 10.89 -5.63
N LEU A 157 6.21 11.31 -4.65
CA LEU A 157 7.66 11.12 -4.69
C LEU A 157 8.09 9.65 -4.72
N GLY A 158 7.36 8.76 -4.04
CA GLY A 158 7.70 7.35 -3.95
C GLY A 158 7.20 6.49 -5.11
N ILE A 159 5.92 6.65 -5.49
CA ILE A 159 5.23 5.75 -6.42
C ILE A 159 5.26 6.31 -7.84
N TYR A 160 4.98 7.61 -8.01
CA TYR A 160 4.86 8.20 -9.35
C TYR A 160 6.19 8.15 -10.13
N LEU A 161 7.33 8.38 -9.46
CA LEU A 161 8.64 8.26 -10.11
C LEU A 161 8.90 6.83 -10.61
N GLY A 162 8.68 5.82 -9.76
CA GLY A 162 8.83 4.42 -10.14
C GLY A 162 7.86 3.99 -11.24
N PHE A 163 6.63 4.50 -11.20
CA PHE A 163 5.63 4.31 -12.25
C PHE A 163 6.05 4.94 -13.58
N GLN A 164 6.56 6.17 -13.55
CA GLN A 164 7.02 6.87 -14.75
C GLN A 164 8.20 6.13 -15.39
N ASP A 165 9.15 5.63 -14.59
CA ASP A 165 10.28 4.84 -15.08
C ASP A 165 9.83 3.49 -15.65
N ALA A 166 8.89 2.80 -14.98
CA ALA A 166 8.33 1.55 -15.48
C ALA A 166 7.58 1.75 -16.80
N LEU A 167 6.73 2.78 -16.91
CA LEU A 167 6.01 3.10 -18.14
C LEU A 167 6.96 3.48 -19.28
N LYS A 168 7.97 4.32 -19.01
CA LYS A 168 9.01 4.64 -20.01
C LYS A 168 9.70 3.38 -20.49
N GLY A 169 10.06 2.46 -19.58
CA GLY A 169 10.66 1.18 -19.93
C GLY A 169 9.76 0.33 -20.83
N ILE A 170 8.47 0.22 -20.49
CA ILE A 170 7.49 -0.53 -21.28
C ILE A 170 7.33 0.09 -22.68
N VAL A 171 7.07 1.40 -22.75
CA VAL A 171 6.86 2.09 -24.02
C VAL A 171 8.13 2.04 -24.87
N ARG A 172 9.31 2.24 -24.27
CA ARG A 172 10.60 2.11 -24.97
C ARG A 172 10.79 0.71 -25.55
N ASN A 173 10.50 -0.34 -24.78
CA ASN A 173 10.61 -1.73 -25.23
C ASN A 173 9.62 -2.07 -26.37
N ILE A 174 8.44 -1.44 -26.39
CA ILE A 174 7.48 -1.58 -27.49
C ILE A 174 7.98 -0.84 -28.72
N VAL A 175 8.36 0.44 -28.58
CA VAL A 175 8.83 1.29 -29.67
C VAL A 175 10.11 0.75 -30.29
N SER A 176 11.02 0.18 -29.48
CA SER A 176 12.27 -0.41 -29.96
C SER A 176 12.07 -1.62 -30.88
N ARG A 177 10.87 -2.21 -30.91
CA ARG A 177 10.52 -3.27 -31.88
C ARG A 177 10.23 -2.73 -33.27
N PHE A 178 9.88 -1.45 -33.40
CA PHE A 178 9.51 -0.81 -34.66
C PHE A 178 10.55 0.19 -35.14
N ILE A 179 11.29 0.82 -34.23
CA ILE A 179 12.28 1.86 -34.52
C ILE A 179 13.57 1.52 -33.77
N PRO A 180 14.75 1.64 -34.40
CA PRO A 180 16.03 1.43 -33.70
C PRO A 180 16.17 2.39 -32.52
N VAL A 181 16.71 1.88 -31.41
CA VAL A 181 16.76 2.57 -30.11
C VAL A 181 17.48 3.91 -30.20
N GLU A 182 18.47 4.05 -31.08
CA GLU A 182 19.22 5.30 -31.25
C GLU A 182 18.37 6.45 -31.83
N LYS A 183 17.25 6.16 -32.49
CA LYS A 183 16.34 7.17 -33.05
C LYS A 183 15.21 7.58 -32.11
N ILE A 184 15.13 6.99 -30.92
CA ILE A 184 14.07 7.29 -29.95
C ILE A 184 14.36 8.63 -29.28
N ASN A 185 13.47 9.61 -29.46
CA ASN A 185 13.55 10.89 -28.76
C ASN A 185 13.10 10.72 -27.31
N GLU A 186 14.05 10.57 -26.39
CA GLU A 186 13.81 10.41 -24.95
C GLU A 186 13.02 11.57 -24.32
N ARG A 187 13.19 12.80 -24.82
CA ARG A 187 12.45 13.97 -24.31
C ARG A 187 10.97 13.88 -24.69
N PHE A 188 10.69 13.53 -25.93
CA PHE A 188 9.32 13.31 -26.40
C PHE A 188 8.67 12.14 -25.65
N LEU A 189 9.39 11.02 -25.50
CA LEU A 189 8.91 9.86 -24.74
C LEU A 189 8.54 10.23 -23.30
N SER A 190 9.39 11.00 -22.62
CA SER A 190 9.13 11.42 -21.24
C SER A 190 7.92 12.34 -21.13
N VAL A 191 7.74 13.28 -22.06
CA VAL A 191 6.58 14.19 -22.08
C VAL A 191 5.31 13.41 -22.39
N PHE A 192 5.36 12.51 -23.38
CA PHE A 192 4.24 11.65 -23.74
C PHE A 192 3.79 10.77 -22.56
N VAL A 193 4.72 10.06 -21.92
CA VAL A 193 4.41 9.21 -20.76
C VAL A 193 3.81 10.04 -19.62
N CYS A 194 4.35 11.24 -19.36
CA CYS A 194 3.82 12.15 -18.34
C CYS A 194 2.39 12.59 -18.67
N ALA A 195 2.15 13.10 -19.88
CA ALA A 195 0.83 13.54 -20.33
C ALA A 195 -0.19 12.39 -20.32
N PHE A 196 0.18 11.24 -20.86
CA PHE A 196 -0.64 10.03 -20.85
C PHE A 196 -1.02 9.60 -19.43
N SER A 197 -0.06 9.64 -18.49
CA SER A 197 -0.31 9.31 -17.08
C SER A 197 -1.30 10.26 -16.44
N VAL A 198 -1.13 11.56 -16.63
CA VAL A 198 -2.02 12.59 -16.07
C VAL A 198 -3.43 12.48 -16.66
N ILE A 199 -3.55 12.32 -17.97
CA ILE A 199 -4.85 12.17 -18.65
C ILE A 199 -5.55 10.88 -18.20
N SER A 200 -4.81 9.77 -18.08
CA SER A 200 -5.37 8.50 -17.60
C SER A 200 -5.87 8.60 -16.16
N LEU A 201 -5.09 9.21 -15.27
CA LEU A 201 -5.49 9.46 -13.88
C LEU A 201 -6.69 10.41 -13.79
N TRP A 202 -6.72 11.48 -14.59
CA TRP A 202 -7.87 12.37 -14.70
C TRP A 202 -9.12 11.58 -15.12
N CYS A 203 -9.03 10.78 -16.18
CA CYS A 203 -10.13 9.97 -16.67
C CYS A 203 -10.66 9.03 -15.56
N LEU A 204 -9.77 8.36 -14.85
CA LEU A 204 -10.13 7.53 -13.69
C LEU A 204 -10.85 8.34 -12.60
N VAL A 205 -10.38 9.54 -12.26
CA VAL A 205 -11.06 10.40 -11.27
C VAL A 205 -12.47 10.80 -11.74
N MET A 206 -12.64 11.07 -13.04
CA MET A 206 -13.95 11.44 -13.61
C MET A 206 -14.97 10.31 -13.54
N THR A 207 -14.54 9.05 -13.56
CA THR A 207 -15.45 7.89 -13.39
C THR A 207 -16.05 7.79 -11.98
N ARG A 208 -15.57 8.59 -11.00
CA ARG A 208 -16.00 8.57 -9.58
C ARG A 208 -16.04 7.17 -8.97
N MET A 209 -15.16 6.27 -9.44
CA MET A 209 -15.02 4.94 -8.88
C MET A 209 -14.63 5.02 -7.40
N SER A 210 -15.22 4.15 -6.57
CA SER A 210 -14.83 4.05 -5.17
C SER A 210 -13.38 3.57 -5.06
N ILE A 211 -12.64 4.14 -4.10
CA ILE A 211 -11.27 3.70 -3.79
C ILE A 211 -11.27 2.22 -3.38
N ILE A 212 -12.37 1.78 -2.77
CA ILE A 212 -12.61 0.39 -2.35
C ILE A 212 -12.63 -0.54 -3.56
N LEU A 213 -13.43 -0.23 -4.58
CA LEU A 213 -13.52 -1.03 -5.79
C LEU A 213 -12.19 -1.06 -6.56
N LEU A 214 -11.49 0.08 -6.67
CA LEU A 214 -10.16 0.15 -7.28
C LEU A 214 -9.14 -0.74 -6.56
N ASN A 215 -9.17 -0.76 -5.23
CA ASN A 215 -8.27 -1.60 -4.44
C ASN A 215 -8.62 -3.09 -4.55
N GLN A 216 -9.91 -3.44 -4.63
CA GLN A 216 -10.35 -4.81 -4.88
C GLN A 216 -9.94 -5.28 -6.27
N LEU A 217 -10.13 -4.47 -7.31
CA LEU A 217 -9.74 -4.81 -8.68
C LEU A 217 -8.23 -4.98 -8.84
N SER A 218 -7.43 -4.23 -8.06
CA SER A 218 -5.98 -4.38 -8.06
C SER A 218 -5.48 -5.57 -7.22
N ALA A 219 -6.31 -6.13 -6.33
CA ALA A 219 -5.90 -7.21 -5.43
C ALA A 219 -5.35 -8.45 -6.14
N PRO A 220 -5.96 -8.97 -7.23
CA PRO A 220 -5.40 -10.07 -7.99
C PRO A 220 -4.03 -9.76 -8.60
N LEU A 221 -3.83 -8.54 -9.10
CA LEU A 221 -2.54 -8.13 -9.67
C LEU A 221 -1.43 -8.18 -8.60
N TYR A 222 -1.71 -7.67 -7.40
CA TYR A 222 -0.78 -7.76 -6.29
C TYR A 222 -0.57 -9.21 -5.80
N GLY A 223 -1.61 -10.03 -5.77
CA GLY A 223 -1.50 -11.46 -5.45
C GLY A 223 -0.60 -12.20 -6.43
N ILE A 224 -0.76 -11.95 -7.74
CA ILE A 224 0.06 -12.56 -8.78
C ILE A 224 1.50 -12.07 -8.68
N VAL A 225 1.71 -10.75 -8.75
CA VAL A 225 3.06 -10.16 -8.85
C VAL A 225 3.83 -10.30 -7.54
N GLY A 226 3.14 -10.13 -6.40
CA GLY A 226 3.75 -10.12 -5.08
C GLY A 226 3.91 -11.48 -4.42
N CYS A 227 3.04 -12.43 -4.74
CA CYS A 227 3.01 -13.73 -4.04
C CYS A 227 3.21 -14.91 -4.99
N LEU A 228 2.42 -15.02 -6.06
CA LEU A 228 2.45 -16.19 -6.94
C LEU A 228 3.73 -16.27 -7.80
N ILE A 229 4.16 -15.16 -8.41
CA ILE A 229 5.38 -15.13 -9.23
C ILE A 229 6.62 -15.45 -8.38
N PRO A 230 6.87 -14.80 -7.21
CA PRO A 230 7.99 -15.16 -6.34
C PRO A 230 7.90 -16.61 -5.86
N GLY A 231 6.70 -17.08 -5.49
CA GLY A 231 6.46 -18.47 -5.09
C GLY A 231 6.87 -19.45 -6.20
N TYR A 232 6.39 -19.23 -7.43
CA TYR A 232 6.74 -20.04 -8.59
C TYR A 232 8.25 -20.02 -8.91
N LEU A 233 8.89 -18.84 -8.82
CA LEU A 233 10.32 -18.70 -9.08
C LEU A 233 11.18 -19.50 -8.08
N ILE A 234 10.77 -19.59 -6.81
CA ILE A 234 11.46 -20.40 -5.80
C ILE A 234 11.47 -21.89 -6.16
N TYR A 235 10.42 -22.39 -6.84
CA TYR A 235 10.41 -23.79 -7.30
C TYR A 235 11.14 -23.99 -8.63
N LYS A 236 11.09 -23.00 -9.53
CA LYS A 236 11.71 -23.12 -10.87
C LYS A 236 13.23 -22.93 -10.84
N VAL A 237 13.73 -22.01 -10.03
CA VAL A 237 15.14 -21.61 -10.06
C VAL A 237 15.91 -22.33 -8.96
N SER A 238 16.86 -23.18 -9.34
CA SER A 238 17.67 -24.02 -8.42
C SER A 238 18.39 -23.21 -7.34
N LEU A 239 18.89 -22.03 -7.66
CA LEU A 239 19.55 -21.09 -6.73
C LEU A 239 18.65 -20.58 -5.59
N LEU A 240 17.33 -20.74 -5.70
CA LEU A 240 16.35 -20.28 -4.72
C LEU A 240 15.74 -21.46 -3.93
N HIS A 241 16.14 -22.71 -4.22
CA HIS A 241 15.57 -23.90 -3.57
C HIS A 241 15.84 -23.95 -2.07
N ASP A 242 16.89 -23.27 -1.60
CA ASP A 242 17.20 -23.11 -0.17
C ASP A 242 16.11 -22.36 0.60
N LEU A 243 15.22 -21.63 -0.10
CA LEU A 243 14.09 -20.90 0.48
C LEU A 243 12.78 -21.72 0.49
N LYS A 244 12.80 -22.96 -0.01
CA LYS A 244 11.63 -23.86 0.02
C LYS A 244 11.22 -24.15 1.46
N GLY A 245 9.91 -24.18 1.70
CA GLY A 245 9.35 -24.53 3.00
C GLY A 245 7.89 -24.09 3.15
N MET A 246 7.35 -24.28 4.35
CA MET A 246 5.96 -23.95 4.67
C MET A 246 5.61 -22.47 4.44
N ALA A 247 6.59 -21.57 4.60
CA ALA A 247 6.42 -20.15 4.32
C ALA A 247 6.06 -19.86 2.86
N VAL A 248 6.61 -20.63 1.91
CA VAL A 248 6.33 -20.43 0.48
C VAL A 248 4.91 -20.87 0.14
N TYR A 249 4.44 -21.99 0.70
CA TYR A 249 3.05 -22.42 0.57
C TYR A 249 2.07 -21.40 1.16
N TYR A 250 2.40 -20.82 2.31
CA TYR A 250 1.60 -19.75 2.91
C TYR A 250 1.50 -18.52 2.00
N ILE A 251 2.62 -18.09 1.41
CA ILE A 251 2.65 -16.98 0.46
C ILE A 251 1.80 -17.29 -0.78
N ILE A 252 1.93 -18.48 -1.35
CA ILE A 252 1.13 -18.92 -2.51
C ILE A 252 -0.37 -18.94 -2.14
N GLY A 253 -0.72 -19.45 -0.96
CA GLY A 253 -2.08 -19.46 -0.44
C GLY A 253 -2.68 -18.06 -0.33
N ILE A 254 -1.94 -17.10 0.24
CA ILE A 254 -2.35 -15.67 0.26
C ILE A 254 -2.51 -15.13 -1.16
N GLY A 255 -1.58 -15.45 -2.07
CA GLY A 255 -1.65 -15.01 -3.46
C GLY A 255 -2.92 -15.48 -4.17
N LEU A 256 -3.26 -16.75 -4.01
CA LEU A 256 -4.51 -17.33 -4.53
C LEU A 256 -5.73 -16.65 -3.90
N MET A 257 -5.72 -16.49 -2.58
CA MET A 257 -6.80 -15.83 -1.85
C MET A 257 -7.05 -14.41 -2.35
N LEU A 258 -6.00 -13.62 -2.56
CA LEU A 258 -6.08 -12.25 -3.11
C LEU A 258 -6.66 -12.24 -4.53
N CYS A 259 -6.34 -13.25 -5.34
CA CYS A 259 -6.89 -13.40 -6.69
C CYS A 259 -8.40 -13.71 -6.68
N PHE A 260 -8.86 -14.48 -5.69
CA PHE A 260 -10.26 -14.84 -5.56
C PHE A 260 -11.10 -13.79 -4.82
N SER A 261 -10.49 -12.88 -4.05
CA SER A 261 -11.20 -11.87 -3.26
C SER A 261 -12.27 -11.08 -4.06
N PRO A 262 -12.02 -10.62 -5.30
CA PRO A 262 -13.03 -9.89 -6.07
C PRO A 262 -14.24 -10.72 -6.47
N LEU A 263 -14.13 -12.06 -6.53
CA LEU A 263 -15.27 -12.93 -6.85
C LEU A 263 -16.33 -12.90 -5.74
N PHE A 264 -15.92 -12.65 -4.48
CA PHE A 264 -16.83 -12.56 -3.35
C PHE A 264 -17.74 -11.32 -3.40
N ILE A 265 -17.46 -10.36 -4.28
CA ILE A 265 -18.32 -9.19 -4.54
C ILE A 265 -19.60 -9.63 -5.29
N LEU A 266 -19.53 -10.70 -6.07
CA LEU A 266 -20.68 -11.21 -6.86
C LEU A 266 -21.66 -12.03 -6.02
N PHE A 267 -21.27 -12.41 -4.81
CA PHE A 267 -22.11 -13.16 -3.87
C PHE A 267 -22.74 -12.17 -2.88
N ASP A 268 -23.78 -11.47 -3.34
CA ASP A 268 -24.65 -10.65 -2.49
C ASP A 268 -25.59 -11.51 -1.64
#